data_AF-A0A3S1X6M3-F1
#
_entry.id   AF-A0A3S1X6M3-F1
#
_cell.length_a   1.000
_cell.length_b   1.000
_cell.length_c   1.000
_cell.angle_alpha   90.00
_cell.angle_beta   90.00
_cell.angle_gamma   90.00
#
_symmetry.space_group_name_H-M   'P 1'
#
loop_
_entity.id
_entity.type
_entity.pdbx_description
1 polymer ?
#
loop_
_entity_poly.entity_id
_entity_poly.type
_entity_poly.pdbx_seq_one_letter_code
_entity_poly.pdbx_strand_id
1 'polypeptide(L)'
;MTARAIPLASLVSALRARMKGPGGYYNSGNALGLIVGLAIQIATTPVGLHERSGVTTAVIDYFAGSHGTVALTLATLVFFWGGEAYHRAWARPNAPDPALNRLGDFLSGIGAIGLGIALLLLGDPLLAATSGLLHALGKFGSTFQRPGMPVPRWPAAWPDPFRSAVLASRLPAVLATTVALGGTLPQLWSGGSFAALAMQLTLLGCYLLWTKADLLLLGVGGRTLRQISTC
;
A
#
# COMPACT_ATOMS: atom_id res chain seq x y z
N MET A 1 18.77 -35.51 -9.52
CA MET A 1 18.37 -34.33 -8.73
C MET A 1 16.85 -34.34 -8.58
N THR A 2 16.34 -34.81 -7.46
CA THR A 2 14.89 -34.82 -7.17
C THR A 2 14.53 -33.53 -6.44
N ALA A 3 13.71 -32.69 -7.07
CA ALA A 3 13.14 -31.51 -6.42
C ALA A 3 12.29 -31.98 -5.23
N ARG A 4 12.75 -31.72 -4.00
CA ARG A 4 11.92 -31.95 -2.80
C ARG A 4 10.75 -30.99 -2.87
N ALA A 5 9.55 -31.54 -3.11
CA ALA A 5 8.31 -30.80 -2.98
C ALA A 5 8.25 -30.21 -1.57
N ILE A 6 8.17 -28.88 -1.48
CA ILE A 6 7.99 -28.17 -0.21
C ILE A 6 6.63 -28.61 0.35
N PRO A 7 6.56 -29.19 1.56
CA PRO A 7 5.29 -29.59 2.15
C PRO A 7 4.34 -28.39 2.20
N LEU A 8 3.09 -28.54 1.74
CA LEU A 8 2.09 -27.47 1.72
C LEU A 8 2.00 -26.73 3.08
N ALA A 9 2.12 -27.46 4.18
CA ALA A 9 2.15 -26.90 5.54
C ALA A 9 3.34 -25.94 5.77
N SER A 10 4.52 -26.25 5.24
CA SER A 10 5.71 -25.39 5.36
C SER A 10 5.59 -24.14 4.48
N LEU A 11 4.98 -24.27 3.30
CA LEU A 11 4.65 -23.12 2.44
C LEU A 11 3.64 -22.19 3.12
N VAL A 12 2.54 -22.74 3.65
CA VAL A 12 1.52 -21.97 4.38
C VAL A 12 2.11 -21.29 5.62
N SER A 13 2.99 -21.98 6.35
CA SER A 13 3.69 -21.40 7.51
C SER A 13 4.61 -20.24 7.09
N ALA A 14 5.39 -20.41 6.02
CA ALA A 14 6.26 -19.36 5.50
C ALA A 14 5.48 -18.13 4.99
N LEU A 15 4.37 -18.36 4.28
CA LEU A 15 3.46 -17.29 3.84
C LEU A 15 2.84 -16.56 5.03
N ARG A 16 2.35 -17.31 6.03
CA ARG A 16 1.79 -16.72 7.25
C ARG A 16 2.85 -15.91 8.01
N ALA A 17 4.09 -16.37 8.05
CA ALA A 17 5.19 -15.63 8.66
C ALA A 17 5.50 -14.32 7.91
N ARG A 18 5.48 -14.34 6.57
CA ARG A 18 5.64 -13.15 5.73
C ARG A 18 4.53 -12.12 5.90
N MET A 19 3.30 -12.56 6.17
CA MET A 19 2.15 -11.68 6.38
C MET A 19 2.08 -11.04 7.78
N LYS A 20 3.01 -11.36 8.70
CA LYS A 20 3.02 -10.77 10.04
C LYS A 20 3.63 -9.36 10.04
N GLY A 21 3.04 -8.49 10.85
CA GLY A 21 3.51 -7.13 11.04
C GLY A 21 3.13 -6.17 9.91
N PRO A 22 3.49 -4.88 10.02
CA PRO A 22 3.13 -3.86 9.05
C PRO A 22 3.66 -4.15 7.65
N GLY A 23 4.90 -4.64 7.52
CA GLY A 23 5.49 -4.99 6.23
C GLY A 23 4.70 -6.06 5.46
N GLY A 24 4.21 -7.08 6.18
CA GLY A 24 3.36 -8.11 5.60
C GLY A 24 2.06 -7.54 5.05
N TYR A 25 1.38 -6.69 5.81
CA TYR A 25 0.15 -6.04 5.36
C TYR A 25 0.38 -5.09 4.18
N TYR A 26 1.45 -4.28 4.19
CA TYR A 26 1.79 -3.42 3.05
C TYR A 26 2.02 -4.23 1.77
N ASN A 27 2.90 -5.24 1.84
CA ASN A 27 3.26 -6.03 0.67
C ASN A 27 2.10 -6.89 0.17
N SER A 28 1.24 -7.39 1.06
CA SER A 28 0.01 -8.08 0.64
C SER A 28 -0.93 -7.15 -0.12
N GLY A 29 -1.10 -5.89 0.32
CA GLY A 29 -1.90 -4.91 -0.40
C GLY A 29 -1.31 -4.56 -1.77
N ASN A 30 0.00 -4.34 -1.83
CA ASN A 30 0.69 -4.06 -3.09
C ASN A 30 0.58 -5.23 -4.08
N ALA A 31 0.78 -6.47 -3.59
CA ALA A 31 0.66 -7.68 -4.40
C ALA A 31 -0.77 -7.90 -4.89
N LEU A 32 -1.77 -7.68 -4.03
CA LEU A 32 -3.19 -7.79 -4.39
C LEU A 32 -3.53 -6.81 -5.52
N GLY A 33 -3.18 -5.53 -5.36
CA GLY A 33 -3.43 -4.50 -6.38
C GLY A 33 -2.73 -4.81 -7.71
N LEU A 34 -1.47 -5.25 -7.64
CA LEU A 34 -0.68 -5.61 -8.82
C LEU A 34 -1.28 -6.80 -9.58
N ILE A 35 -1.56 -7.89 -8.87
CA ILE A 35 -2.03 -9.14 -9.49
C ILE A 35 -3.42 -8.94 -10.10
N VAL A 36 -4.34 -8.33 -9.36
CA VAL A 36 -5.71 -8.14 -9.85
C VAL A 36 -5.76 -7.07 -10.93
N GLY A 37 -5.00 -5.99 -10.81
CA GLY A 37 -4.91 -4.96 -11.84
C GLY A 37 -4.41 -5.53 -13.17
N LEU A 38 -3.34 -6.32 -13.14
CA LEU A 38 -2.81 -6.99 -14.32
C LEU A 38 -3.82 -8.01 -14.90
N ALA A 39 -4.45 -8.81 -14.04
CA ALA A 39 -5.46 -9.78 -14.47
C ALA A 39 -6.65 -9.09 -15.16
N ILE A 40 -7.11 -7.96 -14.63
CA ILE A 40 -8.18 -7.16 -15.24
C ILE A 40 -7.72 -6.60 -16.58
N GLN A 41 -6.53 -6.01 -16.68
CA GLN A 41 -6.01 -5.46 -17.94
C GLN A 41 -5.97 -6.52 -19.05
N ILE A 42 -5.50 -7.72 -18.72
CA ILE A 42 -5.48 -8.86 -19.65
C ILE A 42 -6.92 -9.28 -20.00
N ALA A 43 -7.80 -9.43 -19.01
CA ALA A 43 -9.18 -9.89 -19.22
C ALA A 43 -10.05 -8.91 -20.02
N THR A 44 -9.74 -7.61 -20.00
CA THR A 44 -10.47 -6.59 -20.76
C THR A 44 -9.84 -6.29 -22.12
N THR A 45 -8.79 -7.01 -22.52
CA THR A 45 -8.20 -6.86 -23.85
C THR A 45 -9.21 -7.32 -24.92
N PRO A 46 -9.38 -6.60 -26.05
CA PRO A 46 -10.35 -6.98 -27.08
C PRO A 46 -10.08 -8.35 -27.73
N VAL A 47 -11.14 -9.11 -28.01
CA VAL A 47 -11.12 -10.51 -28.49
C VAL A 47 -10.37 -10.70 -29.83
N GLY A 48 -10.28 -9.65 -30.68
CA GLY A 48 -9.57 -9.70 -31.96
C GLY A 48 -8.04 -9.52 -31.91
N LEU A 49 -7.49 -9.19 -30.74
CA LEU A 49 -6.04 -9.06 -30.51
C LEU A 49 -5.45 -10.25 -29.75
N HIS A 50 -6.22 -11.30 -29.48
CA HIS A 50 -5.82 -12.48 -28.70
C HIS A 50 -4.83 -13.42 -29.42
N GLU A 51 -4.08 -12.90 -30.39
CA GLU A 51 -2.79 -13.49 -30.71
C GLU A 51 -1.83 -13.29 -29.51
N ARG A 52 -0.75 -14.07 -29.43
CA ARG A 52 0.32 -13.92 -28.41
C ARG A 52 0.79 -12.46 -28.25
N SER A 53 0.62 -11.67 -29.31
CA SER A 53 0.81 -10.21 -29.36
C SER A 53 -0.07 -9.43 -28.38
N GLY A 54 -1.39 -9.65 -28.31
CA GLY A 54 -2.28 -8.80 -27.50
C GLY A 54 -2.13 -8.95 -26.00
N VAL A 55 -1.88 -10.17 -25.49
CA VAL A 55 -1.55 -10.37 -24.07
C VAL A 55 -0.24 -9.69 -23.72
N THR A 56 0.75 -9.76 -24.62
CA THR A 56 2.05 -9.09 -24.42
C THR A 56 1.87 -7.57 -24.39
N THR A 57 1.09 -7.01 -25.32
CA THR A 57 0.74 -5.59 -25.32
C THR A 57 0.01 -5.18 -24.05
N ALA A 58 -0.99 -5.95 -23.59
CA ALA A 58 -1.71 -5.66 -22.36
C ALA A 58 -0.80 -5.62 -21.13
N VAL A 59 0.18 -6.52 -21.06
CA VAL A 59 1.20 -6.53 -19.99
C VAL A 59 2.10 -5.30 -20.10
N ILE A 60 2.58 -4.95 -21.30
CA ILE A 60 3.41 -3.76 -21.51
C ILE A 60 2.63 -2.50 -21.14
N ASP A 61 1.37 -2.39 -21.56
CA ASP A 61 0.52 -1.24 -21.29
C ASP A 61 0.25 -1.07 -19.80
N TYR A 62 0.05 -2.18 -19.07
CA TYR A 62 -0.15 -2.15 -17.63
C TYR A 62 1.04 -1.51 -16.88
N PHE A 63 2.27 -1.85 -17.28
CA PHE A 63 3.49 -1.38 -16.61
C PHE A 63 4.05 -0.07 -17.19
N ALA A 64 3.84 0.16 -18.48
CA ALA A 64 4.57 1.16 -19.26
C ALA A 64 3.77 1.80 -20.41
N GLY A 65 2.44 1.62 -20.48
CA GLY A 65 1.62 2.17 -21.56
C GLY A 65 1.51 3.70 -21.56
N SER A 66 1.82 4.34 -20.44
CA SER A 66 1.85 5.78 -20.26
C SER A 66 2.86 6.22 -19.20
N HIS A 67 3.22 7.50 -19.18
CA HIS A 67 4.06 8.07 -18.11
C HIS A 67 3.45 7.86 -16.72
N GLY A 68 2.11 7.94 -16.60
CA GLY A 68 1.39 7.67 -15.34
C GLY A 68 1.56 6.23 -14.86
N THR A 69 1.40 5.25 -15.75
CA THR A 69 1.60 3.82 -15.42
C THR A 69 3.04 3.48 -15.08
N VAL A 70 4.03 4.12 -15.73
CA VAL A 70 5.44 3.96 -15.37
C VAL A 70 5.69 4.50 -13.96
N ALA A 71 5.21 5.71 -13.66
CA ALA A 71 5.34 6.30 -12.33
C ALA A 71 4.68 5.42 -11.26
N LEU A 72 3.49 4.87 -11.54
CA LEU A 72 2.78 3.97 -10.63
C LEU A 72 3.53 2.64 -10.42
N THR A 73 4.13 2.09 -11.47
CA THR A 73 4.94 0.87 -11.40
C THR A 73 6.17 1.11 -10.51
N LEU A 74 6.91 2.20 -10.74
CA LEU A 74 8.07 2.56 -9.93
C LEU A 74 7.68 2.82 -8.47
N ALA A 75 6.57 3.52 -8.23
CA ALA A 75 6.04 3.74 -6.88
C ALA A 75 5.72 2.40 -6.18
N THR A 76 5.06 1.49 -6.88
CA THR A 76 4.74 0.14 -6.39
C THR A 76 6.00 -0.65 -6.01
N LEU A 77 7.05 -0.61 -6.83
CA LEU A 77 8.33 -1.25 -6.52
C LEU A 77 8.98 -0.67 -5.26
N VAL A 78 8.98 0.66 -5.12
CA VAL A 78 9.49 1.33 -3.92
C VAL A 78 8.67 0.95 -2.69
N PHE A 79 7.35 0.85 -2.80
CA PHE A 79 6.49 0.39 -1.70
C PHE A 79 6.78 -1.06 -1.30
N PHE A 80 7.09 -1.96 -2.25
CA PHE A 80 7.53 -3.31 -1.91
C PHE A 80 8.83 -3.31 -1.11
N TRP A 81 9.79 -2.47 -1.49
CA TRP A 81 11.04 -2.31 -0.75
C TRP A 81 10.82 -1.73 0.66
N GLY A 82 9.95 -0.73 0.78
CA GLY A 82 9.55 -0.17 2.08
C GLY A 82 8.86 -1.20 2.97
N GLY A 83 7.94 -1.99 2.39
CA GLY A 83 7.27 -3.09 3.08
C GLY A 83 8.24 -4.17 3.55
N GLU A 84 9.26 -4.51 2.76
CA GLU A 84 10.32 -5.43 3.18
C GLU A 84 11.15 -4.86 4.33
N ALA A 85 11.49 -3.56 4.31
CA ALA A 85 12.16 -2.91 5.43
C ALA A 85 11.33 -3.00 6.73
N TYR A 86 10.01 -2.76 6.66
CA TYR A 86 9.12 -2.96 7.79
C TYR A 86 9.00 -4.43 8.22
N HIS A 87 8.96 -5.37 7.28
CA HIS A 87 8.90 -6.79 7.60
C HIS A 87 10.11 -7.21 8.43
N ARG A 88 11.31 -6.80 8.01
CA ARG A 88 12.55 -7.04 8.75
C ARG A 88 12.56 -6.31 10.08
N ALA A 89 12.10 -5.07 10.13
CA ALA A 89 11.99 -4.31 11.37
C ALA A 89 11.13 -5.03 12.42
N TRP A 90 10.11 -5.74 11.98
CA TRP A 90 9.14 -6.44 12.83
C TRP A 90 9.40 -7.96 12.94
N ALA A 91 10.58 -8.44 12.57
CA ALA A 91 10.98 -9.83 12.77
C ALA A 91 10.88 -10.26 14.25
N ARG A 92 11.06 -9.31 15.19
CA ARG A 92 10.80 -9.47 16.62
C ARG A 92 9.66 -8.52 17.03
N PRO A 93 8.39 -8.97 17.05
CA PRO A 93 7.24 -8.09 17.27
C PRO A 93 7.23 -7.29 18.58
N ASN A 94 7.93 -7.79 19.60
CA ASN A 94 8.01 -7.14 20.91
C ASN A 94 9.15 -6.11 21.00
N ALA A 95 10.07 -6.11 20.05
CA ALA A 95 11.18 -5.17 19.97
C ALA A 95 11.47 -4.82 18.50
N PRO A 96 10.60 -4.02 17.84
CA PRO A 96 10.81 -3.62 16.46
C PRO A 96 12.09 -2.79 16.30
N ASP A 97 12.86 -3.04 15.25
CA ASP A 97 14.08 -2.27 14.96
C ASP A 97 13.73 -0.83 14.52
N PRO A 98 14.15 0.20 15.27
CA PRO A 98 13.84 1.59 14.93
C PRO A 98 14.50 2.07 13.63
N ALA A 99 15.71 1.60 13.30
CA ALA A 99 16.43 2.03 12.11
C ALA A 99 15.77 1.50 10.85
N LEU A 100 15.35 0.22 10.86
CA LEU A 100 14.62 -0.37 9.74
C LEU A 100 13.20 0.20 9.59
N ASN A 101 12.53 0.55 10.70
CA ASN A 101 11.24 1.27 10.63
C ASN A 101 11.41 2.64 9.95
N ARG A 102 12.44 3.41 10.30
CA ARG A 102 12.73 4.69 9.63
C ARG A 102 13.09 4.51 8.16
N LEU A 103 13.83 3.45 7.80
CA LEU A 103 14.09 3.13 6.40
C LEU A 103 12.78 2.82 5.65
N GLY A 104 11.89 2.04 6.27
CA GLY A 104 10.56 1.76 5.73
C GLY A 104 9.73 3.03 5.54
N ASP A 105 9.79 3.96 6.49
CA ASP A 105 9.15 5.28 6.39
C ASP A 105 9.73 6.11 5.24
N PHE A 106 11.05 6.21 5.16
CA PHE A 106 11.74 6.96 4.12
C PHE A 106 11.39 6.45 2.71
N LEU A 107 11.49 5.13 2.51
CA LEU A 107 11.14 4.49 1.24
C LEU A 107 9.66 4.69 0.92
N SER A 108 8.77 4.53 1.89
CA SER A 108 7.33 4.78 1.69
C SER A 108 7.04 6.24 1.33
N GLY A 109 7.80 7.21 1.86
CA GLY A 109 7.71 8.62 1.49
C GLY A 109 8.09 8.86 0.03
N ILE A 110 9.18 8.23 -0.44
CA ILE A 110 9.57 8.25 -1.86
C ILE A 110 8.49 7.61 -2.73
N GLY A 111 7.98 6.44 -2.33
CA GLY A 111 6.89 5.75 -3.02
C GLY A 111 5.64 6.61 -3.12
N ALA A 112 5.30 7.36 -2.06
CA ALA A 112 4.16 8.27 -2.05
C ALA A 112 4.34 9.49 -2.95
N ILE A 113 5.56 10.03 -3.08
CA ILE A 113 5.84 11.04 -4.12
C ILE A 113 5.58 10.45 -5.51
N GLY A 114 6.13 9.26 -5.79
CA GLY A 114 5.91 8.56 -7.06
C GLY A 114 4.42 8.30 -7.34
N LEU A 115 3.67 7.88 -6.33
CA LEU A 115 2.22 7.71 -6.40
C LEU A 115 1.50 9.03 -6.68
N GLY A 116 1.90 10.13 -6.03
CA GLY A 116 1.34 11.45 -6.28
C GLY A 116 1.57 11.91 -7.72
N ILE A 117 2.78 11.71 -8.25
CA ILE A 117 3.09 11.99 -9.66
C ILE A 117 2.23 11.14 -10.59
N ALA A 118 2.12 9.83 -10.31
CA ALA A 118 1.29 8.93 -11.10
C ALA A 118 -0.17 9.40 -11.13
N LEU A 119 -0.75 9.74 -9.98
CA LEU A 119 -2.13 10.22 -9.87
C LEU A 119 -2.34 11.56 -10.58
N LEU A 120 -1.38 12.49 -10.55
CA LEU A 120 -1.45 13.72 -11.34
C LEU A 120 -1.47 13.43 -12.84
N LEU A 121 -0.59 12.55 -13.30
CA LEU A 121 -0.51 12.16 -14.71
C LEU A 121 -1.76 11.39 -15.18
N LEU A 122 -2.44 10.72 -14.27
CA LEU A 122 -3.70 10.01 -14.52
C LEU A 122 -4.94 10.90 -14.34
N GLY A 123 -4.77 12.17 -13.96
CA GLY A 123 -5.86 13.16 -13.89
C GLY A 123 -6.60 13.23 -12.54
N ASP A 124 -6.03 12.69 -11.47
CA ASP A 124 -6.63 12.65 -10.12
C ASP A 124 -5.88 13.56 -9.11
N PRO A 125 -5.97 14.90 -9.23
CA PRO A 125 -5.19 15.83 -8.40
C PRO A 125 -5.54 15.77 -6.91
N LEU A 126 -6.80 15.47 -6.57
CA LEU A 126 -7.23 15.31 -5.17
C LEU A 126 -6.57 14.10 -4.51
N LEU A 127 -6.51 12.96 -5.22
CA LEU A 127 -5.83 11.77 -4.72
C LEU A 127 -4.32 11.98 -4.71
N ALA A 128 -3.76 12.70 -5.68
CA ALA A 128 -2.35 13.07 -5.66
C ALA A 128 -1.98 13.92 -4.43
N ALA A 129 -2.80 14.91 -4.09
CA ALA A 129 -2.58 15.74 -2.90
C ALA A 129 -2.70 14.95 -1.60
N THR A 130 -3.61 13.97 -1.55
CA THR A 130 -3.91 13.24 -0.32
C THR A 130 -3.08 11.95 -0.21
N SER A 131 -3.33 10.98 -1.09
CA SER A 131 -2.60 9.69 -1.12
C SER A 131 -1.13 9.82 -1.54
N GLY A 132 -0.76 10.89 -2.24
CA GLY A 132 0.63 11.21 -2.57
C GLY A 132 1.27 12.15 -1.55
N LEU A 133 0.95 13.45 -1.62
CA LEU A 133 1.64 14.50 -0.86
C LEU A 133 1.44 14.38 0.66
N LEU A 134 0.19 14.31 1.15
CA LEU A 134 -0.07 14.18 2.59
C LEU A 134 0.52 12.88 3.15
N HIS A 135 0.45 11.79 2.40
CA HIS A 135 1.10 10.53 2.77
C HIS A 135 2.63 10.68 2.87
N ALA A 136 3.26 11.30 1.87
CA ALA A 136 4.70 11.55 1.85
C ALA A 136 5.13 12.41 3.04
N LEU A 137 4.38 13.49 3.34
CA LEU A 137 4.64 14.35 4.50
C LEU A 137 4.59 13.57 5.81
N GLY A 138 3.59 12.70 6.00
CA GLY A 138 3.51 11.85 7.18
C GLY A 138 4.65 10.82 7.28
N LYS A 139 5.07 10.22 6.16
CA LYS A 139 6.18 9.26 6.14
C LYS A 139 7.54 9.91 6.39
N PHE A 140 7.83 11.03 5.73
CA PHE A 140 9.07 11.78 5.97
C PHE A 140 9.10 12.40 7.36
N GLY A 141 7.98 12.96 7.83
CA GLY A 141 7.87 13.45 9.21
C GLY A 141 8.20 12.35 10.23
N SER A 142 7.65 11.15 10.06
CA SER A 142 7.97 9.99 10.90
C SER A 142 9.44 9.56 10.81
N THR A 143 10.08 9.74 9.65
CA THR A 143 11.49 9.38 9.43
C THR A 143 12.43 10.32 10.19
N PHE A 144 12.16 11.63 10.11
CA PHE A 144 13.05 12.67 10.63
C PHE A 144 12.75 13.08 12.07
N GLN A 145 11.60 12.69 12.62
CA GLN A 145 11.28 12.90 14.01
C GLN A 145 12.22 12.11 14.92
N ARG A 146 12.81 12.80 15.90
CA ARG A 146 13.65 12.16 16.91
C ARG A 146 12.77 11.48 17.96
N PRO A 147 13.05 10.22 18.33
CA PRO A 147 12.36 9.55 19.41
C PRO A 147 12.41 10.38 20.70
N GLY A 148 11.27 10.54 21.37
CA GLY A 148 11.16 11.27 22.64
C GLY A 148 11.15 12.79 22.54
N MET A 149 11.32 13.39 21.35
CA MET A 149 11.12 14.84 21.19
C MET A 149 9.65 15.16 20.86
N PRO A 150 9.01 16.07 21.63
CA PRO A 150 7.65 16.51 21.32
C PRO A 150 7.64 17.27 20.01
N VAL A 151 6.56 17.09 19.23
CA VAL A 151 6.34 17.90 18.03
C VAL A 151 5.87 19.29 18.47
N PRO A 152 6.51 20.38 18.01
CA PRO A 152 6.13 21.73 18.42
C PRO A 152 4.64 21.99 18.17
N ARG A 153 3.95 22.55 19.17
CA ARG A 153 2.51 22.87 19.12
C ARG A 153 1.56 21.67 18.94
N TRP A 154 2.06 20.43 19.03
CA TRP A 154 1.21 19.24 19.05
C TRP A 154 0.95 18.79 20.49
N PRO A 155 -0.32 18.51 20.88
CA PRO A 155 -0.61 18.07 22.24
C PRO A 155 0.05 16.73 22.56
N ALA A 156 0.71 16.64 23.73
CA ALA A 156 1.40 15.41 24.14
C ALA A 156 0.46 14.20 24.35
N ALA A 157 -0.81 14.47 24.66
CA ALA A 157 -1.84 13.45 24.81
C ALA A 157 -2.40 12.94 23.48
N TRP A 158 -2.09 13.61 22.36
CA TRP A 158 -2.61 13.24 21.05
C TRP A 158 -1.73 12.19 20.38
N PRO A 159 -2.30 11.36 19.49
CA PRO A 159 -1.52 10.41 18.70
C PRO A 159 -0.46 11.15 17.87
N ASP A 160 0.59 10.43 17.46
CA ASP A 160 1.64 10.98 16.62
C ASP A 160 1.07 11.66 15.36
N PRO A 161 1.37 12.95 15.10
CA PRO A 161 0.75 13.70 14.02
C PRO A 161 1.10 13.15 12.64
N PHE A 162 2.34 12.69 12.47
CA PHE A 162 2.83 12.21 11.19
C PHE A 162 2.23 10.85 10.85
N ARG A 163 2.14 9.95 11.83
CA ARG A 163 1.43 8.66 11.68
C ARG A 163 -0.07 8.87 11.46
N SER A 164 -0.66 9.86 12.13
CA SER A 164 -2.07 10.22 11.94
C SER A 164 -2.32 10.79 10.54
N ALA A 165 -1.40 11.60 10.01
CA ALA A 165 -1.47 12.13 8.65
C ALA A 165 -1.41 11.00 7.60
N VAL A 166 -0.55 10.00 7.80
CA VAL A 166 -0.51 8.80 6.94
C VAL A 166 -1.85 8.07 6.95
N LEU A 167 -2.46 7.87 8.12
CA LEU A 167 -3.77 7.22 8.23
C LEU A 167 -4.87 8.05 7.55
N ALA A 168 -4.90 9.36 7.82
CA ALA A 168 -5.87 10.28 7.25
C ALA A 168 -5.76 10.38 5.72
N SER A 169 -4.55 10.23 5.16
CA SER A 169 -4.31 10.26 3.71
C SER A 169 -5.11 9.23 2.91
N ARG A 170 -5.58 8.15 3.58
CA ARG A 170 -6.37 7.09 2.95
C ARG A 170 -7.85 7.40 2.85
N LEU A 171 -8.37 8.31 3.68
CA LEU A 171 -9.81 8.58 3.76
C LEU A 171 -10.39 9.01 2.41
N PRO A 172 -9.78 9.97 1.66
CA PRO A 172 -10.33 10.38 0.37
C PRO A 172 -10.36 9.23 -0.64
N ALA A 173 -9.33 8.39 -0.65
CA ALA A 173 -9.25 7.25 -1.55
C ALA A 173 -10.29 6.17 -1.22
N VAL A 174 -10.47 5.85 0.08
CA VAL A 174 -11.50 4.91 0.53
C VAL A 174 -12.91 5.43 0.19
N LEU A 175 -13.17 6.71 0.45
CA LEU A 175 -14.46 7.34 0.14
C LEU A 175 -14.72 7.32 -1.37
N ALA A 176 -13.76 7.77 -2.19
CA ALA A 176 -13.88 7.75 -3.64
C ALA A 176 -14.18 6.34 -4.18
N THR A 177 -13.45 5.34 -3.68
CA THR A 177 -13.64 3.93 -4.08
C THR A 177 -15.00 3.39 -3.64
N THR A 178 -15.47 3.76 -2.44
CA THR A 178 -16.78 3.35 -1.92
C THR A 178 -17.92 3.98 -2.73
N VAL A 179 -17.79 5.26 -3.09
CA VAL A 179 -18.76 5.94 -3.96
C VAL A 179 -18.77 5.32 -5.35
N ALA A 180 -17.59 5.06 -5.93
CA ALA A 180 -17.47 4.39 -7.22
C ALA A 180 -18.09 2.98 -7.21
N LEU A 181 -17.91 2.23 -6.13
CA LEU A 181 -18.54 0.93 -5.93
C LEU A 181 -20.07 1.03 -5.99
N GLY A 182 -20.65 2.02 -5.29
CA GLY A 182 -22.09 2.31 -5.34
C GLY A 182 -22.61 2.62 -6.74
N GLY A 183 -21.81 3.29 -7.57
CA GLY A 183 -22.11 3.56 -8.98
C GLY A 183 -21.99 2.34 -9.90
N THR A 184 -21.06 1.42 -9.62
CA THR A 184 -20.88 0.20 -10.41
C THR A 184 -21.93 -0.88 -10.16
N LEU A 185 -22.57 -0.91 -8.98
CA LEU A 185 -23.56 -1.93 -8.64
C LEU A 185 -24.79 -1.93 -9.57
N PRO A 186 -25.46 -0.79 -9.84
CA PRO A 186 -26.55 -0.73 -10.81
C PRO A 186 -26.13 -1.15 -12.22
N GLN A 187 -24.91 -0.78 -12.64
CA GLN A 187 -24.38 -1.12 -13.96
C GLN A 187 -24.21 -2.63 -14.14
N LEU A 188 -23.79 -3.33 -13.07
CA LEU A 188 -23.68 -4.79 -13.07
C LEU A 188 -25.07 -5.45 -13.20
N TRP A 189 -26.08 -4.94 -12.50
CA TRP A 189 -27.45 -5.45 -12.62
C TRP A 189 -28.03 -5.24 -14.02
N SER A 190 -27.58 -4.22 -14.75
CA SER A 190 -27.90 -4.01 -16.16
C SER A 190 -27.02 -4.80 -17.15
N GLY A 191 -26.22 -5.76 -16.69
CA GLY A 191 -25.37 -6.60 -17.55
C GLY A 191 -23.98 -6.04 -17.84
N GLY A 192 -23.51 -5.05 -17.07
CA GLY A 192 -22.18 -4.46 -17.18
C GLY A 192 -21.04 -5.41 -16.81
N SER A 193 -19.81 -5.01 -17.10
CA SER A 193 -18.61 -5.82 -16.84
C SER A 193 -18.32 -5.99 -15.35
N PHE A 194 -18.08 -7.23 -14.93
CA PHE A 194 -17.62 -7.56 -13.57
C PHE A 194 -16.23 -6.98 -13.24
N ALA A 195 -15.43 -6.64 -14.27
CA ALA A 195 -14.08 -6.11 -14.08
C ALA A 195 -14.06 -4.81 -13.26
N ALA A 196 -15.03 -3.93 -13.47
CA ALA A 196 -15.14 -2.67 -12.73
C ALA A 196 -15.41 -2.94 -11.24
N LEU A 197 -16.32 -3.86 -10.93
CA LEU A 197 -16.59 -4.29 -9.55
C LEU A 197 -15.36 -4.92 -8.90
N ALA A 198 -14.69 -5.83 -9.61
CA ALA A 198 -13.48 -6.49 -9.12
C ALA A 198 -12.38 -5.48 -8.78
N MET A 199 -12.17 -4.45 -9.61
CA MET A 199 -11.20 -3.39 -9.35
C MET A 199 -11.55 -2.61 -8.06
N GLN A 200 -12.80 -2.19 -7.89
CA GLN A 200 -13.20 -1.42 -6.71
C GLN A 200 -13.08 -2.23 -5.41
N LEU A 201 -13.50 -3.50 -5.43
CA LEU A 201 -13.35 -4.40 -4.28
C LEU A 201 -11.87 -4.65 -3.94
N THR A 202 -11.03 -4.79 -4.96
CA THR A 202 -9.57 -4.94 -4.80
C THR A 202 -8.97 -3.71 -4.15
N LEU A 203 -9.29 -2.52 -4.64
CA LEU A 203 -8.81 -1.25 -4.06
C LEU A 203 -9.23 -1.10 -2.61
N LEU A 204 -10.49 -1.41 -2.25
CA LEU A 204 -10.93 -1.44 -0.86
C LEU A 204 -10.12 -2.44 -0.02
N GLY A 205 -9.88 -3.65 -0.54
CA GLY A 205 -9.03 -4.64 0.10
C GLY A 205 -7.61 -4.13 0.35
N CYS A 206 -6.99 -3.48 -0.64
CA CYS A 206 -5.69 -2.84 -0.51
C CYS A 206 -5.70 -1.76 0.58
N TYR A 207 -6.69 -0.85 0.58
CA TYR A 207 -6.79 0.20 1.59
C TYR A 207 -6.98 -0.37 2.99
N LEU A 208 -7.74 -1.45 3.18
CA LEU A 208 -7.90 -2.10 4.48
C LEU A 208 -6.59 -2.69 4.99
N LEU A 209 -5.86 -3.40 4.11
CA LEU A 209 -4.55 -3.97 4.44
C LEU A 209 -3.56 -2.87 4.83
N TRP A 210 -3.46 -1.84 4.01
CA TRP A 210 -2.54 -0.74 4.26
C TRP A 210 -2.91 0.07 5.51
N THR A 211 -4.21 0.32 5.75
CA THR A 211 -4.72 0.96 6.97
C THR A 211 -4.35 0.15 8.21
N LYS A 212 -4.48 -1.18 8.14
CA LYS A 212 -4.08 -2.05 9.25
C LYS A 212 -2.58 -1.95 9.53
N ALA A 213 -1.74 -1.86 8.49
CA ALA A 213 -0.31 -1.63 8.66
C ALA A 213 -0.02 -0.29 9.37
N ASP A 214 -0.71 0.78 8.97
CA ASP A 214 -0.56 2.11 9.58
C ASP A 214 -0.98 2.11 11.06
N LEU A 215 -2.08 1.42 11.40
CA LEU A 215 -2.54 1.28 12.79
C LEU A 215 -1.52 0.53 13.66
N LEU A 216 -0.84 -0.49 13.12
CA LEU A 216 0.23 -1.19 13.84
C LEU A 216 1.41 -0.27 14.14
N LEU A 217 1.79 0.59 13.19
CA LEU A 217 2.86 1.56 13.37
C LEU A 217 2.47 2.67 14.37
N LEU A 218 1.22 3.12 14.35
CA LEU A 218 0.69 4.08 15.33
C LEU A 218 0.74 3.51 16.76
N GLY A 219 0.42 2.22 16.92
CA GLY A 219 0.41 1.53 18.21
C GLY A 219 1.78 1.39 18.89
N VAL A 220 2.89 1.55 18.15
CA VAL A 220 4.26 1.51 18.73
C VAL A 220 4.50 2.72 19.64
N GLY A 221 4.06 3.91 19.22
CA GLY A 221 4.25 5.15 20.01
C GLY A 221 3.61 5.06 21.40
N GLY A 222 2.46 4.40 21.51
CA GLY A 222 1.77 4.19 22.78
C GLY A 222 2.45 3.18 23.73
N ARG A 223 3.18 2.19 23.21
CA ARG A 223 3.91 1.21 24.04
C ARG A 223 5.21 1.80 24.59
N THR A 224 5.93 2.59 23.79
CA THR A 224 7.18 3.23 24.22
C THR A 224 6.94 4.29 25.32
N LEU A 225 5.87 5.08 25.20
CA LEU A 225 5.46 6.05 26.23
C LEU A 225 5.12 5.40 27.57
N ARG A 226 4.43 4.26 27.54
CA ARG A 226 4.04 3.53 28.77
C ARG A 226 5.24 2.92 29.50
N GLN A 227 6.30 2.57 28.78
CA GLN A 227 7.51 1.96 29.34
C GLN A 227 8.44 3.00 30.00
N ILE A 228 8.45 4.24 29.51
CA ILE A 228 9.21 5.36 30.11
C ILE A 228 8.53 5.87 31.39
N SER A 229 7.19 5.84 31.45
CA SER A 229 6.44 6.31 32.63
C SER A 229 6.49 5.35 33.84
N THR A 230 7.07 4.17 33.68
CA THR A 230 7.20 3.15 34.74
C THR A 230 8.63 2.98 35.26
N CYS A 231 9.56 3.86 34.85
CA CYS A 231 10.92 3.91 35.34
C CYS A 231 11.13 5.12 36.25
#